data_AF-A0A958QXJ6-F1
#
_entry.id   AF-A0A958QXJ6-F1
#
_cell.length_a   1.000
_cell.length_b   1.000
_cell.length_c   1.000
_cell.angle_alpha   90.00
_cell.angle_beta   90.00
_cell.angle_gamma   90.00
#
_symmetry.space_group_name_H-M   'P 1'
#
loop_
_entity.id
_entity.type
_entity.pdbx_description
1 polymer ?
#
loop_
_entity_poly.entity_id
_entity_poly.type
_entity_poly.pdbx_seq_one_letter_code
_entity_poly.pdbx_strand_id
1 'polypeptide(L)' 'GGEPRLFLKTGTADMNVLAAGWPSCPMVAYGPGDSALDHTPNEHLPVADYQRAQNILRSALEALLGKVDELR' A
#
# COMPACT_ATOMS: atom_id res chain seq x y z
N GLY A 1 -6.34 1.16 14.37
CA GLY A 1 -5.22 1.15 13.40
C GLY A 1 -3.90 1.02 14.14
N GLY A 2 -2.80 1.39 13.50
CA GLY A 2 -1.52 1.70 14.15
C GLY A 2 -1.09 3.12 13.79
N GLU A 3 0.09 3.56 14.25
CA GLU A 3 0.67 4.84 13.84
C GLU A 3 1.16 4.75 12.38
N PRO A 4 0.58 5.53 11.44
CA PRO A 4 1.02 5.51 10.05
C PRO A 4 2.42 6.10 9.93
N ARG A 5 3.27 5.45 9.14
CA ARG A 5 4.59 5.98 8.78
C ARG A 5 4.70 6.10 7.28
N LEU A 6 5.06 7.29 6.81
CA LEU A 6 5.46 7.46 5.42
C LEU A 6 6.86 6.88 5.25
N PHE A 7 7.00 6.01 4.26
CA PHE A 7 8.25 5.36 3.95
C PHE A 7 8.48 5.42 2.43
N LEU A 8 9.70 5.75 2.03
CA LEU A 8 10.10 5.72 0.62
C LEU A 8 10.66 4.33 0.31
N LYS A 9 9.99 3.58 -0.58
CA LYS A 9 10.54 2.32 -1.10
C LYS A 9 11.80 2.64 -1.90
N THR A 10 12.91 2.01 -1.53
CA THR A 10 14.23 2.22 -2.17
C THR A 10 14.50 1.23 -3.30
N GLY A 11 13.87 0.06 -3.29
CA GLY A 11 13.92 -0.91 -4.37
C GLY A 11 13.01 -0.53 -5.54
N THR A 12 13.24 -1.15 -6.70
CA THR A 12 12.35 -1.00 -7.86
C THR A 12 10.99 -1.64 -7.59
N ALA A 13 9.94 -1.08 -8.19
CA ALA A 13 8.56 -1.54 -8.13
C ALA A 13 7.81 -1.11 -9.39
N ASP A 14 6.58 -1.60 -9.56
CA ASP A 14 5.72 -1.21 -10.68
C ASP A 14 5.54 0.30 -10.79
N MET A 15 5.50 1.01 -9.66
CA MET A 15 5.37 2.47 -9.62
C MET A 15 6.48 3.20 -10.37
N ASN A 16 7.68 2.64 -10.49
CA ASN A 16 8.73 3.24 -11.31
C ASN A 16 8.34 3.26 -12.80
N VAL A 17 7.64 2.24 -13.28
CA VAL A 17 7.16 2.13 -14.66
C VAL A 17 5.87 2.91 -14.85
N LEU A 18 4.90 2.75 -13.94
CA LEU A 18 3.60 3.39 -14.00
C LEU A 18 3.71 4.92 -13.96
N ALA A 19 4.66 5.48 -13.20
CA ALA A 19 4.88 6.92 -13.14
C ALA A 19 5.25 7.53 -14.49
N ALA A 20 5.93 6.78 -15.37
CA ALA A 20 6.23 7.25 -16.72
C ALA A 20 4.99 7.21 -17.63
N GLY A 21 4.12 6.20 -17.47
CA GLY A 21 2.89 6.05 -18.26
C GLY A 21 1.75 6.97 -17.82
N TRP A 22 1.67 7.31 -16.54
CA TRP A 22 0.60 8.12 -15.94
C TRP A 22 1.17 9.16 -14.95
N PRO A 23 1.83 10.23 -15.45
CA PRO A 23 2.56 11.18 -14.60
C PRO A 23 1.67 11.99 -13.65
N SER A 24 0.37 12.08 -13.92
CA SER A 24 -0.58 12.83 -13.09
C SER A 24 -1.44 11.93 -12.18
N CYS A 25 -1.23 10.62 -12.18
CA CYS A 25 -1.98 9.70 -11.33
C CYS A 25 -1.33 9.61 -9.94
N PRO A 26 -2.02 10.03 -8.86
CA PRO A 26 -1.52 9.83 -7.51
C PRO A 26 -1.44 8.33 -7.18
N MET A 27 -0.29 7.89 -6.67
CA MET A 27 -0.04 6.47 -6.37
C MET A 27 0.60 6.31 -4.99
N VAL A 28 0.28 5.20 -4.32
CA VAL A 28 0.88 4.81 -3.04
C VAL A 28 1.02 3.30 -2.97
N ALA A 29 2.13 2.83 -2.39
CA ALA A 29 2.30 1.42 -2.02
C ALA A 29 1.85 1.21 -0.59
N TYR A 30 0.98 0.23 -0.37
CA TYR A 30 0.48 -0.11 0.96
C TYR A 30 0.35 -1.63 1.10
N GLY A 31 0.87 -2.17 2.20
CA GLY A 31 0.75 -3.57 2.55
C GLY A 31 1.34 -3.84 3.94
N PRO A 32 0.92 -4.94 4.59
CA PRO A 32 1.58 -5.42 5.79
C PRO A 32 2.89 -6.15 5.44
N GLY A 33 3.70 -6.41 6.45
CA GLY A 33 4.93 -7.19 6.32
C GLY A 33 6.19 -6.36 6.53
N ASP A 34 7.28 -7.07 6.76
CA ASP A 34 8.62 -6.51 6.87
C ASP A 34 9.37 -6.78 5.58
N SER A 35 9.69 -5.74 4.82
CA SER A 35 10.42 -5.88 3.55
C SER A 35 11.85 -6.40 3.73
N ALA A 36 12.40 -6.43 4.95
CA ALA A 36 13.67 -7.10 5.21
C ALA A 36 13.58 -8.63 5.05
N LEU A 37 12.36 -9.19 5.05
CA LEU A 37 12.11 -10.61 4.84
C LEU A 37 11.90 -10.97 3.37
N ASP A 38 11.79 -9.99 2.48
CA ASP A 38 11.59 -10.19 1.04
C ASP A 38 12.68 -11.14 0.49
N HIS A 39 12.27 -12.23 -0.17
CA HIS A 39 13.17 -13.23 -0.78
C HIS A 39 14.08 -13.98 0.22
N THR A 40 13.70 -14.05 1.50
CA THR A 40 14.41 -14.86 2.48
C THR A 40 13.73 -16.24 2.65
N PRO A 41 14.45 -17.29 3.06
CA PRO A 41 13.84 -18.59 3.38
C PRO A 41 12.84 -18.55 4.55
N ASN A 42 12.87 -17.48 5.35
CA ASN A 42 11.97 -17.25 6.47
C ASN A 42 10.99 -16.11 6.18
N GLU A 43 10.63 -15.91 4.92
CA GLU A 43 9.57 -14.98 4.53
C GLU A 43 8.25 -15.41 5.19
N HIS A 44 7.71 -14.56 6.06
CA HIS A 44 6.47 -14.82 6.77
C HIS A 44 5.76 -13.51 7.10
N LEU A 45 4.47 -13.61 7.36
CA LEU A 45 3.62 -12.51 7.75
C LEU A 45 2.69 -12.95 8.89
N PRO A 46 2.62 -12.21 10.01
CA PRO A 46 1.64 -12.50 11.05
C PRO A 46 0.21 -12.43 10.50
N VAL A 47 -0.60 -13.46 10.77
CA VAL A 47 -2.00 -13.52 10.30
C VAL A 47 -2.82 -12.31 10.79
N ALA A 48 -2.54 -11.83 12.00
CA ALA A 48 -3.20 -10.65 12.54
C ALA A 48 -2.88 -9.37 11.74
N ASP A 49 -1.67 -9.25 11.19
CA ASP A 49 -1.27 -8.10 10.37
C ASP A 49 -1.89 -8.17 8.98
N TYR A 50 -2.00 -9.38 8.41
CA TYR A 50 -2.76 -9.60 7.19
C TYR A 50 -4.22 -9.14 7.33
N GLN A 51 -4.92 -9.63 8.37
CA GLN A 51 -6.32 -9.28 8.63
C GLN A 51 -6.49 -7.77 8.89
N ARG A 52 -5.57 -7.17 9.65
CA ARG A 52 -5.58 -5.73 9.93
C ARG A 52 -5.39 -4.92 8.65
N ALA A 53 -4.44 -5.29 7.80
CA ALA A 53 -4.17 -4.58 6.56
C ALA A 53 -5.33 -4.66 5.58
N GLN A 54 -6.00 -5.82 5.48
CA GLN A 54 -7.23 -5.96 4.69
C GLN A 54 -8.31 -4.97 5.14
N ASN A 55 -8.55 -4.86 6.45
CA ASN A 55 -9.55 -3.94 6.99
C ASN A 55 -9.20 -2.47 6.71
N ILE A 56 -7.92 -2.10 6.87
CA ILE A 56 -7.45 -0.74 6.56
C ILE A 56 -7.61 -0.44 5.07
N LEU A 57 -7.21 -1.37 4.18
CA LEU A 57 -7.33 -1.17 2.74
C LEU A 57 -8.80 -1.01 2.32
N ARG A 58 -9.70 -1.82 2.88
CA ARG A 58 -11.14 -1.67 2.68
C ARG A 58 -11.63 -0.27 3.04
N SER A 59 -11.38 0.17 4.27
CA SER A 59 -11.85 1.48 4.74
C SER A 59 -11.21 2.64 3.96
N ALA A 60 -9.95 2.50 3.53
CA ALA A 60 -9.29 3.51 2.70
C ALA A 60 -9.94 3.63 1.32
N LEU A 61 -10.28 2.49 0.68
CA LEU A 61 -10.98 2.48 -0.60
C LEU A 61 -12.39 3.04 -0.50
N GLU A 62 -13.15 2.68 0.54
CA GLU A 62 -14.48 3.24 0.80
C GLU A 62 -14.42 4.77 0.96
N ALA A 63 -13.45 5.28 1.73
CA ALA A 63 -13.25 6.71 1.92
C ALA A 63 -12.79 7.41 0.62
N LEU A 64 -11.95 6.77 -0.19
CA LEU A 64 -11.49 7.32 -1.47
C LEU A 64 -12.63 7.38 -2.49
N LEU A 65 -13.43 6.33 -2.60
CA LEU A 65 -14.57 6.29 -3.53
C LEU A 65 -15.63 7.33 -3.16
N GLY A 66 -15.94 7.48 -1.86
CA GLY A 66 -16.83 8.55 -1.41
C GLY A 66 -16.33 9.94 -1.81
N LYS A 67 -15.02 10.19 -1.73
CA LYS A 67 -14.40 11.46 -2.18
C LYS A 67 -14.39 11.62 -3.70
N VAL A 68 -14.23 10.54 -4.46
CA VAL A 68 -14.28 10.58 -5.93
C VAL A 68 -15.69 10.96 -6.39
N ASP A 69 -16.73 10.51 -5.69
CA ASP A 69 -18.11 10.89 -6.00
C ASP A 69 -18.40 12.37 -5.64
N GLU A 70 -17.77 12.93 -4.61
CA GLU A 70 -17.88 14.37 -4.28
C GLU A 70 -17.18 15.30 -5.30
N LEU A 71 -16.22 14.77 -6.07
CA LEU A 71 -15.44 15.52 -7.08
C LEU A 71 -16.00 15.41 -8.50
N ARG A 72 -17.04 14.60 -8.70
CA ARG A 72 -17.76 14.44 -9.97
C ARG A 72 -18.98 15.36 -10.04
#